data_AF-A0A535Y4G8-F1
#
_entry.id   AF-A0A535Y4G8-F1
#
_cell.length_a   1.000
_cell.length_b   1.000
_cell.length_c   1.000
_cell.angle_alpha   90.00
_cell.angle_beta   90.00
_cell.angle_gamma   90.00
#
_symmetry.space_group_name_H-M   'P 1'
#
loop_
_entity.id
_entity.type
_entity.pdbx_description
1 polymer ?
#
loop_
_entity_poly.entity_id
_entity_poly.type
_entity_poly.pdbx_seq_one_letter_code
_entity_poly.pdbx_strand_id
1 'polypeptide(L)'
;LKPDSWKGYTSANSAKYDLDPESLMRRWTLDDQQVAYPMYELIVRNGDMLKTKPGFFNICIHKGLSTDAPDDPALGFPVDIPKAAQDWPMLNFIIYHSCIRPGFWMLDALNDVRSGRLRNGVPDILWTTQFAVDSAPFPNVYAELGTIFASCVVTFPTVSAHILGQLLKFMGEDRIVFGSDSVWYGSPQWQIEAFWRFQIPDDLRNQYGYPELTDTAKRK
;
A
#
# COMPACT_ATOMS: atom_id res chain seq x y z
N LEU A 1 -12.86 23.64 5.73
CA LEU A 1 -12.88 22.61 4.66
C LEU A 1 -13.53 21.34 5.22
N LYS A 2 -14.33 20.61 4.42
CA LYS A 2 -14.97 19.34 4.81
C LYS A 2 -14.42 18.23 3.90
N PRO A 3 -13.21 17.69 4.18
CA PRO A 3 -12.56 16.73 3.29
C PRO A 3 -13.37 15.43 3.20
N ASP A 4 -13.25 14.74 2.06
CA ASP A 4 -13.85 13.42 1.87
C ASP A 4 -12.96 12.30 2.44
N SER A 5 -11.65 12.49 2.49
CA SER A 5 -10.66 11.57 3.07
C SER A 5 -9.36 12.32 3.38
N TRP A 6 -8.36 11.61 3.92
CA TRP A 6 -7.10 12.20 4.37
C TRP A 6 -5.91 11.62 3.61
N LYS A 7 -4.91 12.45 3.32
CA LYS A 7 -3.70 12.06 2.59
C LYS A 7 -2.46 12.36 3.42
N GLY A 8 -1.55 11.40 3.53
CA GLY A 8 -0.27 11.54 4.21
C GLY A 8 0.92 11.07 3.36
N TYR A 9 2.11 11.61 3.66
CA TYR A 9 3.38 11.30 2.99
C TYR A 9 4.46 11.04 4.03
N THR A 10 4.63 9.79 4.46
CA THR A 10 5.53 9.45 5.58
C THR A 10 7.01 9.52 5.17
N SER A 11 7.33 9.14 3.93
CA SER A 11 8.70 9.11 3.40
C SER A 11 9.24 10.49 2.98
N ALA A 12 8.38 11.51 2.96
CA ALA A 12 8.75 12.90 2.67
C ALA A 12 8.84 13.73 3.96
N ASN A 13 9.64 14.81 3.93
CA ASN A 13 9.64 15.82 4.97
C ASN A 13 8.31 16.59 4.94
N SER A 14 7.29 16.10 5.64
CA SER A 14 5.91 16.58 5.52
C SER A 14 5.23 16.89 6.85
N ALA A 15 5.91 16.70 7.98
CA ALA A 15 5.37 16.95 9.31
C ALA A 15 6.20 17.94 10.13
N LYS A 16 5.52 18.74 10.95
CA LYS A 16 6.11 19.59 11.98
C LYS A 16 6.01 18.88 13.32
N TYR A 17 7.07 18.94 14.13
CA TYR A 17 7.11 18.42 15.51
C TYR A 17 7.00 19.55 16.54
N ASP A 18 6.88 20.79 16.08
CA ASP A 18 6.77 22.00 16.86
C ASP A 18 5.81 22.98 16.15
N LEU A 19 5.54 24.10 16.81
CA LEU A 19 4.69 25.17 16.27
C LEU A 19 5.49 26.28 15.59
N ASP A 20 6.82 26.13 15.47
CA ASP A 20 7.67 27.12 14.84
C ASP A 20 7.51 27.01 13.31
N PRO A 21 6.99 28.04 12.61
CA PRO A 21 6.85 27.98 11.16
C PRO A 21 8.20 27.85 10.44
N GLU A 22 9.31 28.29 11.05
CA GLU A 22 10.64 28.27 10.44
C GLU A 22 11.39 26.93 10.62
N SER A 23 10.93 26.05 11.52
CA SER A 23 11.56 24.74 11.71
C SER A 23 11.49 23.86 10.46
N LEU A 24 12.44 22.97 10.24
CA LEU A 24 12.36 22.06 9.09
C LEU A 24 11.27 21.01 9.31
N MET A 25 10.47 20.75 8.28
CA MET A 25 9.60 19.57 8.25
C MET A 25 10.45 18.30 8.27
N ARG A 26 9.89 17.25 8.87
CA ARG A 26 10.53 15.94 9.04
C ARG A 26 9.63 14.83 8.51
N ARG A 27 10.23 13.68 8.27
CA ARG A 27 9.53 12.41 8.06
C ARG A 27 8.88 11.96 9.37
N TRP A 28 7.87 11.11 9.25
CA TRP A 28 7.08 10.59 10.37
C TRP A 28 6.59 9.18 10.05
N THR A 29 6.19 8.41 11.07
CA THR A 29 5.66 7.05 10.94
C THR A 29 4.19 6.99 11.31
N LEU A 30 3.44 5.98 10.85
CA LEU A 30 2.01 5.87 11.12
C LEU A 30 1.70 5.73 12.62
N ASP A 31 2.64 5.18 13.40
CA ASP A 31 2.53 4.99 14.84
C ASP A 31 3.15 6.15 15.66
N ASP A 32 3.49 7.27 15.01
CA ASP A 32 4.06 8.44 15.67
C ASP A 32 3.03 9.15 16.56
N GLN A 33 3.23 9.09 17.88
CA GLN A 33 2.33 9.68 18.85
C GLN A 33 2.36 11.21 18.90
N GLN A 34 3.42 11.85 18.40
CA GLN A 34 3.54 13.31 18.38
C GLN A 34 2.94 13.91 17.11
N VAL A 35 2.98 13.19 15.99
CA VAL A 35 2.53 13.68 14.69
C VAL A 35 1.25 13.01 14.21
N ALA A 36 1.24 11.67 14.11
CA ALA A 36 0.14 10.94 13.49
C ALA A 36 -1.09 10.88 14.41
N TYR A 37 -0.89 10.57 15.69
CA TYR A 37 -2.01 10.32 16.61
C TYR A 37 -2.89 11.54 16.87
N PRO A 38 -2.34 12.77 17.03
CA PRO A 38 -3.17 13.97 17.14
C PRO A 38 -4.09 14.18 15.92
N MET A 39 -3.63 13.81 14.72
CA MET A 39 -4.45 13.84 13.52
C MET A 39 -5.55 12.77 13.56
N TYR A 40 -5.22 11.54 13.95
CA TYR A 40 -6.22 10.46 14.10
C TYR A 40 -7.29 10.79 15.15
N GLU A 41 -6.88 11.33 16.30
CA GLU A 41 -7.78 11.83 17.33
C GLU A 41 -8.73 12.89 16.77
N LEU A 42 -8.20 13.87 16.04
CA LEU A 42 -9.00 14.94 15.44
C LEU A 42 -10.03 14.36 14.46
N ILE A 43 -9.62 13.41 13.63
CA ILE A 43 -10.51 12.75 12.65
C ILE A 43 -11.62 12.00 13.37
N VAL A 44 -11.28 11.14 14.33
CA VAL A 44 -12.24 10.34 15.08
C VAL A 44 -13.21 11.22 15.88
N ARG A 45 -12.73 12.30 16.52
CA ARG A 45 -13.58 13.28 17.22
C ARG A 45 -14.59 13.95 16.29
N ASN A 46 -14.31 14.03 15.00
CA ASN A 46 -15.20 14.57 13.98
C ASN A 46 -15.97 13.49 13.20
N GLY A 47 -16.16 12.30 13.79
CA GLY A 47 -16.82 11.15 13.15
C GLY A 47 -18.23 11.39 12.62
N ASP A 48 -18.94 12.43 13.09
CA ASP A 48 -20.22 12.87 12.52
C ASP A 48 -20.15 13.18 11.02
N MET A 49 -18.96 13.53 10.51
CA MET A 49 -18.73 13.75 9.09
C MET A 49 -19.06 12.53 8.23
N LEU A 50 -18.96 11.31 8.76
CA LEU A 50 -19.30 10.07 8.05
C LEU A 50 -20.74 10.05 7.50
N LYS A 51 -21.66 10.80 8.12
CA LYS A 51 -23.05 10.96 7.64
C LYS A 51 -23.14 11.54 6.23
N THR A 52 -22.14 12.34 5.84
CA THR A 52 -22.11 13.05 4.55
C THR A 52 -20.86 12.75 3.72
N LYS A 53 -19.85 12.13 4.34
CA LYS A 53 -18.51 11.87 3.79
C LYS A 53 -18.12 10.43 4.14
N PRO A 54 -18.58 9.43 3.35
CA PRO A 54 -18.35 8.02 3.70
C PRO A 54 -16.86 7.65 3.76
N GLY A 55 -15.99 8.36 3.04
CA GLY A 55 -14.55 8.16 3.08
C GLY A 55 -13.83 8.88 4.22
N PHE A 56 -14.52 9.57 5.13
CA PHE A 56 -13.89 10.49 6.09
C PHE A 56 -12.91 9.78 7.03
N PHE A 57 -13.10 8.48 7.27
CA PHE A 57 -12.19 7.64 8.06
C PHE A 57 -11.11 6.94 7.21
N ASN A 58 -11.03 7.23 5.92
CA ASN A 58 -9.98 6.71 5.04
C ASN A 58 -8.73 7.59 5.14
N ILE A 59 -7.63 6.96 5.52
CA ILE A 59 -6.30 7.52 5.67
C ILE A 59 -5.42 6.95 4.56
N CYS A 60 -5.24 7.71 3.49
CA CYS A 60 -4.43 7.30 2.34
C CYS A 60 -2.97 7.71 2.55
N ILE A 61 -2.05 6.76 2.64
CA ILE A 61 -0.64 7.05 2.95
C ILE A 61 0.27 6.62 1.80
N HIS A 62 1.14 7.53 1.33
CA HIS A 62 2.27 7.14 0.49
C HIS A 62 3.41 6.58 1.34
N LYS A 63 3.74 5.31 1.12
CA LYS A 63 4.74 4.52 1.81
C LYS A 63 5.32 3.46 0.88
N GLY A 64 6.64 3.48 0.72
CA GLY A 64 7.37 2.68 -0.28
C GLY A 64 8.13 3.57 -1.27
N LEU A 65 8.36 3.07 -2.49
CA LEU A 65 9.06 3.71 -3.61
C LEU A 65 10.40 4.36 -3.22
N SER A 66 11.14 3.71 -2.33
CA SER A 66 12.44 4.18 -1.83
C SER A 66 13.52 3.18 -2.23
N THR A 67 13.90 3.23 -3.51
CA THR A 67 14.97 2.40 -4.09
C THR A 67 16.23 2.48 -3.22
N ASP A 68 16.82 1.33 -2.91
CA ASP A 68 18.03 1.16 -2.08
C ASP A 68 17.96 1.71 -0.65
N ALA A 69 16.79 2.14 -0.17
CA ALA A 69 16.66 2.59 1.21
C ALA A 69 16.83 1.42 2.20
N PRO A 70 17.44 1.68 3.38
CA PRO A 70 17.46 0.71 4.47
C PRO A 70 16.05 0.47 5.01
N ASP A 71 15.90 -0.59 5.79
CA ASP A 71 14.66 -0.98 6.46
C ASP A 71 14.31 0.01 7.61
N ASP A 72 13.90 1.21 7.22
CA ASP A 72 13.50 2.31 8.09
C ASP A 72 12.04 2.70 7.80
N PRO A 73 11.12 2.65 8.79
CA PRO A 73 9.73 3.01 8.57
C PRO A 73 9.54 4.46 8.11
N ALA A 74 10.43 5.38 8.51
CA ALA A 74 10.41 6.76 8.04
C ALA A 74 10.81 6.89 6.55
N LEU A 75 11.36 5.84 5.94
CA LEU A 75 11.66 5.77 4.50
C LEU A 75 10.64 4.95 3.71
N GLY A 76 9.79 4.16 4.35
CA GLY A 76 8.75 3.39 3.65
C GLY A 76 8.61 1.95 4.08
N PHE A 77 9.50 1.46 4.97
CA PHE A 77 9.43 0.12 5.52
C PHE A 77 8.12 -0.07 6.34
N PRO A 78 7.38 -1.18 6.22
CA PRO A 78 5.97 -1.26 6.65
C PRO A 78 5.72 -1.49 8.15
N VAL A 79 6.75 -1.60 8.98
CA VAL A 79 6.64 -2.12 10.36
C VAL A 79 5.88 -1.23 11.36
N ASP A 80 5.62 0.03 11.03
CA ASP A 80 4.80 0.96 11.79
C ASP A 80 3.28 0.80 11.53
N ILE A 81 2.89 0.15 10.44
CA ILE A 81 1.48 0.00 10.03
C ILE A 81 0.68 -0.86 11.03
N PRO A 82 1.15 -2.06 11.47
CA PRO A 82 0.39 -2.91 12.38
C PRO A 82 -0.05 -2.22 13.66
N LYS A 83 0.84 -1.43 14.27
CA LYS A 83 0.55 -0.71 15.52
C LYS A 83 -0.50 0.38 15.30
N ALA A 84 -0.35 1.19 14.25
CA ALA A 84 -1.35 2.21 13.94
C ALA A 84 -2.73 1.58 13.64
N ALA A 85 -2.76 0.48 12.89
CA ALA A 85 -3.99 -0.24 12.58
C ALA A 85 -4.66 -0.84 13.83
N GLN A 86 -3.85 -1.35 14.77
CA GLN A 86 -4.31 -1.89 16.05
C GLN A 86 -4.87 -0.81 16.98
N ASP A 87 -4.17 0.32 17.10
CA ASP A 87 -4.54 1.40 18.01
C ASP A 87 -5.77 2.18 17.49
N TRP A 88 -5.97 2.20 16.16
CA TRP A 88 -7.06 2.92 15.49
C TRP A 88 -7.93 2.01 14.60
N PRO A 89 -8.60 1.00 15.18
CA PRO A 89 -9.34 -0.01 14.42
C PRO A 89 -10.57 0.53 13.67
N MET A 90 -11.00 1.76 14.00
CA MET A 90 -12.11 2.45 13.33
C MET A 90 -11.68 3.19 12.05
N LEU A 91 -10.38 3.46 11.87
CA LEU A 91 -9.85 4.14 10.68
C LEU A 91 -9.42 3.10 9.64
N ASN A 92 -9.58 3.43 8.35
CA ASN A 92 -9.12 2.61 7.24
C ASN A 92 -7.79 3.16 6.70
N PHE A 93 -6.72 2.37 6.79
CA PHE A 93 -5.40 2.73 6.28
C PHE A 93 -5.21 2.20 4.87
N ILE A 94 -5.20 3.08 3.88
CA ILE A 94 -5.01 2.71 2.48
C ILE A 94 -3.57 3.03 2.07
N ILE A 95 -2.77 1.99 1.84
CA ILE A 95 -1.31 2.09 1.74
C ILE A 95 -0.87 2.09 0.28
N TYR A 96 -0.47 3.26 -0.21
CA TYR A 96 0.04 3.47 -1.56
C TYR A 96 1.56 3.35 -1.48
N HIS A 97 2.26 2.42 -2.11
CA HIS A 97 1.87 1.48 -3.16
C HIS A 97 2.15 0.07 -2.67
N SER A 98 1.38 -0.35 -1.66
CA SER A 98 1.60 -1.62 -0.95
C SER A 98 3.05 -1.80 -0.46
N CYS A 99 3.66 -0.69 0.00
CA CYS A 99 5.02 -0.62 0.54
C CYS A 99 6.13 -1.15 -0.37
N ILE A 100 5.93 -1.21 -1.70
CA ILE A 100 7.00 -1.64 -2.61
C ILE A 100 8.29 -0.87 -2.36
N ARG A 101 9.44 -1.56 -2.30
CA ARG A 101 10.73 -0.89 -2.12
C ARG A 101 11.21 -0.19 -3.39
N PRO A 102 11.40 -0.88 -4.53
CA PRO A 102 11.82 -0.20 -5.75
C PRO A 102 10.80 0.87 -6.16
N GLY A 103 11.32 1.97 -6.69
CA GLY A 103 10.52 3.00 -7.34
C GLY A 103 9.93 2.53 -8.67
N PHE A 104 9.85 3.43 -9.66
CA PHE A 104 9.18 3.19 -10.94
C PHE A 104 9.73 2.04 -11.81
N TRP A 105 10.96 1.57 -11.58
CA TRP A 105 11.58 0.46 -12.31
C TRP A 105 11.75 -0.77 -11.41
N MET A 106 11.05 -1.86 -11.76
CA MET A 106 10.80 -2.99 -10.85
C MET A 106 11.76 -4.17 -11.05
N LEU A 107 12.97 -3.91 -11.55
CA LEU A 107 14.00 -4.93 -11.73
C LEU A 107 14.45 -5.55 -10.40
N ASP A 108 14.53 -4.76 -9.32
CA ASP A 108 14.89 -5.29 -8.01
C ASP A 108 13.84 -6.27 -7.48
N ALA A 109 12.55 -5.96 -7.67
CA ALA A 109 11.47 -6.88 -7.32
C ALA A 109 11.53 -8.18 -8.15
N LEU A 110 11.93 -8.10 -9.42
CA LEU A 110 12.17 -9.30 -10.23
C LEU A 110 13.38 -10.10 -9.72
N ASN A 111 14.46 -9.42 -9.30
CA ASN A 111 15.63 -10.07 -8.72
C ASN A 111 15.29 -10.73 -7.38
N ASP A 112 14.44 -10.11 -6.56
CA ASP A 112 13.90 -10.69 -5.32
C ASP A 112 13.15 -11.98 -5.62
N VAL A 113 12.24 -11.97 -6.61
CA VAL A 113 11.52 -13.18 -7.05
C VAL A 113 12.48 -14.27 -7.48
N ARG A 114 13.51 -13.93 -8.27
CA ARG A 114 14.49 -14.88 -8.80
C ARG A 114 15.51 -15.38 -7.78
N SER A 115 15.66 -14.69 -6.65
CA SER A 115 16.62 -15.06 -5.61
C SER A 115 16.29 -16.40 -4.93
N GLY A 116 15.04 -16.85 -5.01
CA GLY A 116 14.54 -18.03 -4.29
C GLY A 116 14.30 -17.79 -2.80
N ARG A 117 14.53 -16.57 -2.29
CA ARG A 117 14.19 -16.18 -0.92
C ARG A 117 12.68 -16.22 -0.75
N LEU A 118 12.21 -16.90 0.29
CA LEU A 118 10.79 -17.00 0.60
C LEU A 118 10.47 -16.35 1.94
N ARG A 119 9.27 -15.74 2.02
CA ARG A 119 8.61 -15.32 3.25
C ARG A 119 7.25 -15.98 3.28
N ASN A 120 6.92 -16.68 4.37
CA ASN A 120 5.63 -17.35 4.54
C ASN A 120 5.24 -18.23 3.32
N GLY A 121 6.24 -18.89 2.71
CA GLY A 121 6.05 -19.81 1.58
C GLY A 121 5.83 -19.16 0.21
N VAL A 122 6.07 -17.85 0.05
CA VAL A 122 5.98 -17.12 -1.23
C VAL A 122 7.28 -16.33 -1.49
N PRO A 123 7.62 -15.93 -2.73
CA PRO A 123 8.81 -15.13 -2.99
C PRO A 123 8.79 -13.81 -2.22
N ASP A 124 9.90 -13.52 -1.54
CA ASP A 124 10.03 -12.36 -0.66
C ASP A 124 10.43 -11.11 -1.45
N ILE A 125 9.43 -10.46 -2.06
CA ILE A 125 9.56 -9.13 -2.67
C ILE A 125 9.72 -8.14 -1.53
N LEU A 126 10.89 -7.50 -1.47
CA LEU A 126 11.25 -6.70 -0.29
C LEU A 126 10.19 -5.63 -0.02
N TRP A 127 9.81 -5.56 1.25
CA TRP A 127 8.80 -4.70 1.85
C TRP A 127 7.34 -5.03 1.48
N THR A 128 7.00 -5.30 0.22
CA THR A 128 5.61 -5.65 -0.15
C THR A 128 5.16 -6.97 0.46
N THR A 129 6.01 -8.01 0.44
CA THR A 129 5.65 -9.31 1.05
C THR A 129 5.55 -9.20 2.57
N GLN A 130 6.45 -8.44 3.21
CA GLN A 130 6.38 -8.16 4.65
C GLN A 130 5.09 -7.39 5.01
N PHE A 131 4.77 -6.35 4.25
CA PHE A 131 3.54 -5.57 4.40
C PHE A 131 2.29 -6.45 4.34
N ALA A 132 2.19 -7.31 3.32
CA ALA A 132 1.04 -8.18 3.14
C ALA A 132 0.87 -9.18 4.30
N VAL A 133 1.98 -9.75 4.79
CA VAL A 133 1.99 -10.70 5.90
C VAL A 133 1.63 -10.02 7.23
N ASP A 134 2.29 -8.90 7.55
CA ASP A 134 2.09 -8.20 8.82
C ASP A 134 0.72 -7.53 8.91
N SER A 135 0.17 -7.10 7.77
CA SER A 135 -1.15 -6.47 7.70
C SER A 135 -2.30 -7.48 7.63
N ALA A 136 -2.03 -8.76 7.39
CA ALA A 136 -3.05 -9.80 7.26
C ALA A 136 -4.07 -9.81 8.42
N PRO A 137 -3.66 -9.70 9.70
CA PRO A 137 -4.59 -9.69 10.85
C PRO A 137 -5.46 -8.44 10.97
N PHE A 138 -5.15 -7.36 10.25
CA PHE A 138 -5.77 -6.04 10.44
C PHE A 138 -6.80 -5.73 9.34
N PRO A 139 -8.10 -5.91 9.59
CA PRO A 139 -9.14 -5.77 8.55
C PRO A 139 -9.27 -4.35 8.01
N ASN A 140 -8.69 -3.37 8.71
CA ASN A 140 -8.72 -1.96 8.37
C ASN A 140 -7.46 -1.48 7.61
N VAL A 141 -6.61 -2.38 7.12
CA VAL A 141 -5.46 -2.07 6.27
C VAL A 141 -5.71 -2.55 4.85
N TYR A 142 -5.56 -1.64 3.88
CA TYR A 142 -5.83 -1.86 2.47
C TYR A 142 -4.56 -1.67 1.65
N ALA A 143 -4.32 -2.58 0.73
CA ALA A 143 -3.22 -2.57 -0.22
C ALA A 143 -3.64 -1.83 -1.50
N GLU A 144 -2.91 -0.79 -1.88
CA GLU A 144 -3.17 -0.08 -3.13
C GLU A 144 -2.15 -0.43 -4.22
N LEU A 145 -2.63 -0.55 -5.46
CA LEU A 145 -1.88 -1.07 -6.60
C LEU A 145 -1.17 -0.01 -7.46
N GLY A 146 -1.75 1.16 -7.73
CA GLY A 146 -1.12 2.29 -8.43
C GLY A 146 0.11 1.99 -9.29
N THR A 147 1.22 2.57 -8.85
CA THR A 147 2.56 2.40 -9.40
C THR A 147 3.03 0.94 -9.46
N ILE A 148 2.70 0.08 -8.49
CA ILE A 148 3.14 -1.33 -8.52
C ILE A 148 2.53 -2.10 -9.67
N PHE A 149 1.26 -1.83 -10.01
CA PHE A 149 0.63 -2.47 -11.16
C PHE A 149 1.08 -1.84 -12.47
N ALA A 150 1.05 -0.50 -12.55
CA ALA A 150 1.41 0.23 -13.76
C ALA A 150 2.87 -0.04 -14.21
N SER A 151 3.82 -0.08 -13.28
CA SER A 151 5.22 -0.36 -13.62
C SER A 151 5.52 -1.83 -13.94
N CYS A 152 4.68 -2.78 -13.48
CA CYS A 152 4.95 -4.20 -13.62
C CYS A 152 4.14 -4.89 -14.72
N VAL A 153 2.87 -4.54 -14.94
CA VAL A 153 1.95 -5.42 -15.69
C VAL A 153 2.41 -5.73 -17.12
N VAL A 154 3.08 -4.78 -17.78
CA VAL A 154 3.66 -4.97 -19.11
C VAL A 154 5.12 -5.41 -19.05
N THR A 155 5.94 -4.71 -18.25
CA THR A 155 7.41 -4.88 -18.25
C THR A 155 7.89 -6.07 -17.43
N PHE A 156 7.20 -6.36 -16.33
CA PHE A 156 7.53 -7.37 -15.33
C PHE A 156 6.29 -8.19 -14.92
N PRO A 157 5.58 -8.85 -15.85
CA PRO A 157 4.29 -9.48 -15.57
C PRO A 157 4.37 -10.58 -14.49
N THR A 158 5.50 -11.27 -14.35
CA THR A 158 5.74 -12.22 -13.25
C THR A 158 5.72 -11.53 -11.89
N VAL A 159 6.30 -10.32 -11.78
CA VAL A 159 6.27 -9.53 -10.53
C VAL A 159 4.82 -9.11 -10.22
N SER A 160 4.05 -8.66 -11.22
CA SER A 160 2.61 -8.39 -11.04
C SER A 160 1.85 -9.62 -10.53
N ALA A 161 2.12 -10.79 -11.08
CA ALA A 161 1.46 -12.03 -10.67
C ALA A 161 1.77 -12.39 -9.21
N HIS A 162 3.03 -12.25 -8.81
CA HIS A 162 3.43 -12.46 -7.41
C HIS A 162 2.80 -11.43 -6.48
N ILE A 163 2.87 -10.14 -6.79
CA ILE A 163 2.31 -9.10 -5.91
C ILE A 163 0.80 -9.31 -5.73
N LEU A 164 0.03 -9.42 -6.83
CA LEU A 164 -1.42 -9.64 -6.75
C LEU A 164 -1.75 -10.96 -6.04
N GLY A 165 -1.04 -12.05 -6.35
CA GLY A 165 -1.25 -13.34 -5.71
C GLY A 165 -0.98 -13.32 -4.20
N GLN A 166 0.06 -12.61 -3.77
CA GLN A 166 0.39 -12.45 -2.35
C GLN A 166 -0.63 -11.58 -1.62
N LEU A 167 -1.04 -10.46 -2.20
CA LEU A 167 -2.07 -9.60 -1.62
C LEU A 167 -3.40 -10.35 -1.49
N LEU A 168 -3.83 -11.09 -2.53
CA LEU A 168 -5.03 -11.92 -2.47
C LEU A 168 -4.92 -13.00 -1.38
N LYS A 169 -3.76 -13.67 -1.29
CA LYS A 169 -3.52 -14.75 -0.33
C LYS A 169 -3.55 -14.28 1.13
N PHE A 170 -2.91 -13.15 1.44
CA PHE A 170 -2.74 -12.70 2.83
C PHE A 170 -3.78 -11.66 3.27
N MET A 171 -4.21 -10.78 2.36
CA MET A 171 -5.13 -9.70 2.68
C MET A 171 -6.56 -9.96 2.19
N GLY A 172 -6.75 -10.79 1.17
CA GLY A 172 -8.06 -11.06 0.59
C GLY A 172 -8.52 -9.95 -0.36
N GLU A 173 -9.49 -10.28 -1.23
CA GLU A 173 -9.93 -9.39 -2.32
C GLU A 173 -10.61 -8.10 -1.85
N ASP A 174 -11.20 -8.06 -0.65
CA ASP A 174 -11.89 -6.87 -0.11
C ASP A 174 -10.92 -5.78 0.36
N ARG A 175 -9.63 -6.08 0.48
CA ARG A 175 -8.60 -5.17 1.00
C ARG A 175 -7.57 -4.76 -0.05
N ILE A 176 -7.90 -4.91 -1.33
CA ILE A 176 -7.04 -4.51 -2.45
C ILE A 176 -7.77 -3.44 -3.26
N VAL A 177 -7.10 -2.31 -3.49
CA VAL A 177 -7.67 -1.16 -4.20
C VAL A 177 -6.87 -0.89 -5.46
N PHE A 178 -7.55 -0.79 -6.60
CA PHE A 178 -6.95 -0.30 -7.83
C PHE A 178 -6.79 1.22 -7.76
N GLY A 179 -5.59 1.70 -8.08
CA GLY A 179 -5.33 3.10 -8.41
C GLY A 179 -4.51 3.15 -9.68
N SER A 180 -4.61 4.27 -10.40
CA SER A 180 -3.96 4.41 -11.72
C SER A 180 -2.68 5.23 -11.71
N ASP A 181 -2.46 6.04 -10.68
CA ASP A 181 -1.39 7.03 -10.61
C ASP A 181 -1.24 7.84 -11.92
N SER A 182 -2.37 8.23 -12.52
CA SER A 182 -2.42 8.81 -13.87
C SER A 182 -1.59 10.08 -14.07
N VAL A 183 -1.21 10.76 -12.99
CA VAL A 183 -0.24 11.87 -13.04
C VAL A 183 1.12 11.40 -13.58
N TRP A 184 1.52 10.17 -13.29
CA TRP A 184 2.79 9.57 -13.72
C TRP A 184 2.66 8.72 -14.98
N TYR A 185 1.50 8.11 -15.21
CA TYR A 185 1.29 7.10 -16.26
C TYR A 185 0.33 7.51 -17.38
N GLY A 186 -0.13 8.76 -17.37
CA GLY A 186 -1.09 9.29 -18.33
C GLY A 186 -2.49 8.69 -18.16
N SER A 187 -3.24 8.62 -19.27
CA SER A 187 -4.62 8.13 -19.27
C SER A 187 -4.71 6.74 -18.63
N PRO A 188 -5.65 6.50 -17.69
CA PRO A 188 -5.76 5.22 -16.98
C PRO A 188 -6.28 4.07 -17.87
N GLN A 189 -6.80 4.36 -19.06
CA GLN A 189 -7.51 3.39 -19.90
C GLN A 189 -6.69 2.13 -20.17
N TRP A 190 -5.39 2.28 -20.46
CA TRP A 190 -4.53 1.14 -20.74
C TRP A 190 -4.31 0.24 -19.51
N GLN A 191 -4.24 0.83 -18.30
CA GLN A 191 -4.09 0.07 -17.06
C GLN A 191 -5.37 -0.68 -16.71
N ILE A 192 -6.52 -0.02 -16.86
CA ILE A 192 -7.84 -0.65 -16.65
C ILE A 192 -7.97 -1.87 -17.57
N GLU A 193 -7.66 -1.69 -18.85
CA GLU A 193 -7.68 -2.76 -19.84
C GLU A 193 -6.69 -3.89 -19.54
N ALA A 194 -5.49 -3.56 -19.09
CA ALA A 194 -4.51 -4.55 -18.67
C ALA A 194 -5.00 -5.32 -17.43
N PHE A 195 -5.55 -4.64 -16.42
CA PHE A 195 -6.07 -5.27 -15.19
C PHE A 195 -7.22 -6.24 -15.48
N TRP A 196 -8.15 -5.84 -16.35
CA TRP A 196 -9.25 -6.71 -16.77
C TRP A 196 -8.77 -7.96 -17.52
N ARG A 197 -7.74 -7.85 -18.37
CA ARG A 197 -7.17 -9.00 -19.11
C ARG A 197 -6.18 -9.83 -18.30
N PHE A 198 -5.56 -9.25 -17.28
CA PHE A 198 -4.52 -9.90 -16.50
C PHE A 198 -5.09 -11.09 -15.72
N GLN A 199 -4.35 -12.19 -15.69
CA GLN A 199 -4.63 -13.35 -14.85
C GLN A 199 -3.32 -13.84 -14.24
N ILE A 200 -3.41 -14.36 -13.02
CA ILE A 200 -2.27 -15.00 -12.35
C ILE A 200 -2.08 -16.37 -13.00
N PRO A 201 -0.90 -16.68 -13.57
CA PRO A 201 -0.63 -17.98 -14.18
C PRO A 201 -0.89 -19.17 -13.24
N ASP A 202 -1.45 -20.25 -13.78
CA ASP A 202 -1.85 -21.43 -13.00
C ASP A 202 -0.68 -22.15 -12.32
N ASP A 203 0.50 -22.14 -12.94
CA ASP A 203 1.72 -22.68 -12.35
C ASP A 203 2.11 -21.92 -11.07
N LEU A 204 2.05 -20.58 -11.09
CA LEU A 204 2.30 -19.75 -9.91
C LEU A 204 1.21 -19.94 -8.85
N ARG A 205 -0.06 -20.04 -9.25
CA ARG A 205 -1.18 -20.35 -8.34
C ARG A 205 -0.96 -21.68 -7.63
N ASN A 206 -0.64 -22.73 -8.38
CA ASN A 206 -0.40 -24.08 -7.85
C ASN A 206 0.84 -24.14 -6.96
N GLN A 207 1.93 -23.48 -7.36
CA GLN A 207 3.20 -23.52 -6.64
C GLN A 207 3.13 -22.75 -5.31
N TYR A 208 2.51 -21.57 -5.31
CA TYR A 208 2.55 -20.66 -4.15
C TYR A 208 1.21 -20.56 -3.41
N GLY A 209 0.18 -21.26 -3.88
CA GLY A 209 -1.16 -21.22 -3.31
C GLY A 209 -1.82 -19.85 -3.47
N TYR A 210 -1.61 -19.18 -4.61
CA TYR A 210 -2.28 -17.91 -4.89
C TYR A 210 -3.73 -18.16 -5.29
N PRO A 211 -4.70 -17.40 -4.72
CA PRO A 211 -6.07 -17.41 -5.20
C PRO A 211 -6.18 -16.98 -6.66
N GLU A 212 -7.28 -17.35 -7.30
CA GLU A 212 -7.63 -16.82 -8.61
C GLU A 212 -7.95 -15.33 -8.53
N LEU A 213 -7.51 -14.55 -9.53
CA LEU A 213 -7.99 -13.18 -9.70
C LEU A 213 -9.34 -13.21 -10.44
N THR A 214 -10.40 -13.43 -9.67
CA THR A 214 -11.77 -13.56 -10.20
C THR A 214 -12.31 -12.23 -10.73
N ASP A 215 -13.31 -12.29 -11.60
CA ASP A 215 -14.04 -11.10 -12.05
C ASP A 215 -14.71 -10.36 -10.88
N THR A 216 -15.12 -11.08 -9.83
CA THR A 216 -15.66 -10.46 -8.61
C THR A 216 -14.60 -9.63 -7.91
N ALA A 217 -13.40 -10.17 -7.73
CA ALA A 217 -12.27 -9.45 -7.13
C ALA A 217 -11.92 -8.19 -7.94
N LYS A 218 -11.93 -8.28 -9.28
CA LYS A 218 -11.63 -7.15 -10.17
C LYS A 218 -12.68 -6.03 -10.17
N ARG A 219 -13.91 -6.30 -9.73
CA ARG A 219 -15.02 -5.32 -9.71
C ARG A 219 -15.09 -4.50 -8.42
N LYS A 220 -14.40 -4.93 -7.37
CA LYS A 220 -14.30 -4.24 -6.09
C LYS A 220 -13.37 -3.03 -6.23
#